data_AF-X1KHS2-F1
#
_entry.id   AF-X1KHS2-F1
#
_cell.length_a   1.000
_cell.length_b   1.000
_cell.length_c   1.000
_cell.angle_alpha   90.00
_cell.angle_beta   90.00
_cell.angle_gamma   90.00
#
_symmetry.space_group_name_H-M   'P 1'
#
loop_
_entity.id
_entity.type
_entity.pdbx_description
1 polymer ?
#
loop_
_entity_poly.entity_id
_entity_poly.type
_entity_poly.pdbx_seq_one_letter_code
_entity_poly.pdbx_strand_id
1 'polypeptide(L)'
;LTPSSSLAYIIGVIAGDGNVKKDTNAIRLQVKDLEFAESFYSALEEIGLPPTIFRDKTLHLGGNHNHLLWNVYTHSRLLKELYLPLRNNIEDAKRFIKSCPHGAREFVRGFYESEGDYGKHTYKRTEKGRK
;
A
#
# COMPACT_ATOMS: atom_id res chain seq x y z
N LEU A 1 16.00 -10.21 3.59
CA LEU A 1 15.58 -9.15 2.66
C LEU A 1 16.61 -8.04 2.74
N THR A 2 17.18 -7.64 1.62
CA THR A 2 18.20 -6.59 1.56
C THR A 2 17.51 -5.23 1.37
N PRO A 3 17.95 -4.14 2.03
CA PRO A 3 17.44 -2.80 1.76
C PRO A 3 17.48 -2.46 0.26
N SER A 4 16.34 -2.05 -0.29
CA SER A 4 16.18 -1.72 -1.71
C SER A 4 15.07 -0.68 -1.89
N SER A 5 15.08 0.01 -3.04
CA SER A 5 14.00 0.92 -3.45
C SER A 5 12.63 0.23 -3.37
N SER A 6 12.52 -0.97 -3.95
CA SER A 6 11.29 -1.76 -4.00
C SER A 6 10.82 -2.17 -2.61
N LEU A 7 11.75 -2.50 -1.70
CA LEU A 7 11.41 -2.83 -0.31
C LEU A 7 10.87 -1.62 0.47
N ALA A 8 11.43 -0.42 0.24
CA ALA A 8 10.90 0.81 0.83
C ALA A 8 9.50 1.14 0.30
N TYR A 9 9.26 0.97 -1.00
CA TYR A 9 7.95 1.09 -1.62
C TYR A 9 6.94 0.10 -1.01
N ILE A 10 7.29 -1.19 -0.92
CA ILE A 10 6.46 -2.23 -0.30
C ILE A 10 6.08 -1.85 1.15
N ILE A 11 7.03 -1.35 1.94
CA ILE A 11 6.73 -0.93 3.32
C ILE A 11 5.77 0.25 3.34
N GLY A 12 5.89 1.19 2.40
CA GLY A 12 4.95 2.31 2.21
C GLY A 12 3.53 1.81 1.92
N VAL A 13 3.38 0.90 0.96
CA VAL A 13 2.09 0.27 0.60
C VAL A 13 1.48 -0.47 1.80
N ILE A 14 2.28 -1.26 2.52
CA ILE A 14 1.80 -2.01 3.70
C ILE A 14 1.42 -1.07 4.85
N ALA A 15 2.05 0.11 4.96
CA ALA A 15 1.70 1.09 5.97
C ALA A 15 0.37 1.81 5.73
N GLY A 16 -0.09 1.90 4.48
CA GLY A 16 -1.42 2.39 4.11
C GLY A 16 -2.44 1.24 4.05
N ASP A 17 -2.69 0.75 2.82
CA ASP A 17 -3.77 -0.20 2.53
C ASP A 17 -3.39 -1.68 2.69
N GLY A 18 -2.10 -2.00 2.80
CA GLY A 18 -1.66 -3.39 2.87
C GLY A 18 -2.00 -4.05 4.21
N ASN A 19 -2.35 -5.32 4.15
CA ASN A 19 -2.69 -6.14 5.31
C ASN A 19 -1.64 -7.23 5.52
N VAL A 20 -1.04 -7.26 6.71
CA VAL A 20 -0.15 -8.34 7.16
C VAL A 20 -0.84 -9.17 8.22
N LYS A 21 -1.24 -10.40 7.87
CA LYS A 21 -1.88 -11.33 8.79
C LYS A 21 -0.85 -11.94 9.75
N LYS A 22 -1.12 -11.84 11.06
CA LYS A 22 -0.21 -12.33 12.12
C LYS A 22 -0.04 -13.85 12.08
N ASP A 23 -1.12 -14.57 11.78
CA ASP A 23 -1.27 -16.03 11.84
C ASP A 23 -0.77 -16.76 10.59
N THR A 24 -0.94 -16.19 9.40
CA THR A 24 -0.77 -16.90 8.11
C THR A 24 0.44 -16.47 7.29
N ASN A 25 1.24 -15.52 7.78
CA ASN A 25 2.32 -14.85 7.03
C ASN A 25 1.85 -14.20 5.71
N ALA A 26 0.54 -14.07 5.54
CA ALA A 26 -0.05 -13.53 4.34
C ALA A 26 0.09 -12.00 4.35
N ILE A 27 0.58 -11.47 3.24
CA ILE A 27 0.65 -10.05 2.96
C ILE A 27 -0.26 -9.82 1.75
N ARG A 28 -1.22 -8.91 1.89
CA ARG A 28 -2.27 -8.68 0.89
C ARG A 28 -2.46 -7.19 0.63
N LEU A 29 -2.67 -6.83 -0.62
CA LEU A 29 -3.22 -5.54 -1.05
C LEU A 29 -4.56 -5.79 -1.75
N GLN A 30 -5.57 -4.98 -1.45
CA GLN A 30 -6.87 -5.03 -2.12
C GLN A 30 -7.27 -3.63 -2.58
N VAL A 31 -7.27 -3.38 -3.88
CA VAL A 31 -7.44 -2.03 -4.45
C VAL A 31 -8.30 -2.05 -5.70
N LYS A 32 -8.86 -0.90 -6.09
CA LYS A 32 -9.65 -0.78 -7.35
C LYS A 32 -8.75 -0.57 -8.56
N ASP A 33 -7.61 0.07 -8.35
CA ASP A 33 -6.65 0.45 -9.39
C ASP A 33 -5.75 -0.74 -9.75
N LEU A 34 -5.74 -1.11 -11.03
CA LEU A 34 -4.90 -2.20 -11.53
C LEU A 34 -3.42 -1.80 -11.61
N GLU A 35 -3.11 -0.56 -12.01
CA GLU A 35 -1.73 -0.10 -12.17
C GLU A 35 -1.03 -0.07 -10.80
N PHE A 36 -1.75 0.31 -9.75
CA PHE A 36 -1.24 0.22 -8.39
C PHE A 36 -1.03 -1.23 -7.95
N ALA A 37 -1.99 -2.12 -8.23
CA ALA A 37 -1.85 -3.54 -7.94
C ALA A 37 -0.65 -4.17 -8.67
N GLU A 38 -0.45 -3.87 -9.95
CA GLU A 38 0.68 -4.33 -10.75
C GLU A 38 2.01 -3.76 -10.22
N SER A 39 2.06 -2.49 -9.82
CA SER A 39 3.24 -1.89 -9.20
C SER A 39 3.65 -2.61 -7.91
N PHE A 40 2.67 -2.95 -7.07
CA PHE A 40 2.93 -3.75 -5.86
C PHE A 40 3.35 -5.19 -6.18
N TYR A 41 2.74 -5.83 -7.19
CA TYR A 41 3.12 -7.15 -7.67
C TYR A 41 4.58 -7.16 -8.15
N SER A 42 4.97 -6.26 -9.05
CA SER A 42 6.34 -6.19 -9.57
C SER A 42 7.36 -5.90 -8.48
N ALA A 43 7.05 -5.01 -7.54
CA ALA A 43 7.97 -4.74 -6.43
C ALA A 43 8.22 -5.98 -5.55
N LEU A 44 7.20 -6.83 -5.34
CA LEU A 44 7.34 -8.09 -4.62
C LEU A 44 8.23 -9.09 -5.39
N GLU A 45 8.07 -9.20 -6.71
CA GLU A 45 8.93 -10.03 -7.56
C GLU A 45 10.39 -9.56 -7.54
N GLU A 46 10.62 -8.25 -7.61
CA GLU A 46 11.97 -7.65 -7.59
C GLU A 46 12.76 -7.99 -6.32
N ILE A 47 12.08 -8.16 -5.17
CA ILE A 47 12.72 -8.60 -3.92
C ILE A 47 12.75 -10.12 -3.75
N GLY A 48 12.37 -10.87 -4.79
CA GLY A 48 12.42 -12.33 -4.85
C GLY A 48 11.27 -13.04 -4.12
N LEU A 49 10.14 -12.36 -3.88
CA LEU A 49 8.94 -13.01 -3.37
C LEU A 49 8.05 -13.45 -4.54
N PRO A 50 7.27 -14.54 -4.39
CA PRO A 50 6.29 -14.96 -5.39
C PRO A 50 4.90 -14.37 -5.05
N PRO A 51 4.49 -13.26 -5.69
CA PRO A 51 3.13 -12.75 -5.58
C PRO A 51 2.18 -13.45 -6.54
N THR A 52 0.89 -13.37 -6.21
CA THR A 52 -0.22 -13.68 -7.12
C THR A 52 -1.11 -12.45 -7.22
N ILE A 53 -1.57 -12.13 -8.43
CA ILE A 53 -2.55 -11.09 -8.70
C ILE A 53 -3.84 -11.69 -9.27
N PHE A 54 -5.00 -11.28 -8.77
CA PHE A 54 -6.30 -11.69 -9.30
C PHE A 54 -7.37 -10.63 -9.03
N ARG A 55 -8.47 -10.67 -9.80
CA ARG A 55 -9.64 -9.83 -9.56
C ARG A 55 -10.70 -10.62 -8.81
N ASP A 56 -11.30 -10.03 -7.78
CA ASP A 56 -12.44 -10.64 -7.10
C ASP A 56 -13.58 -10.88 -8.08
N LYS A 57 -14.28 -12.01 -7.91
CA LYS A 57 -15.47 -12.35 -8.70
C LYS A 57 -16.75 -11.79 -8.09
N THR A 58 -16.68 -11.39 -6.83
CA THR A 58 -17.80 -10.85 -6.04
C THR A 58 -17.58 -9.38 -5.76
N LEU A 59 -18.63 -8.58 -5.91
CA LEU A 59 -18.60 -7.17 -5.56
C LEU A 59 -18.35 -7.01 -4.06
N HIS A 60 -17.39 -6.17 -3.70
CA HIS A 60 -17.21 -5.76 -2.33
C HIS A 60 -18.22 -4.68 -1.99
N LEU A 61 -18.96 -4.92 -0.90
CA LEU A 61 -19.95 -3.99 -0.36
C LEU A 61 -19.21 -2.99 0.54
N GLY A 62 -19.17 -1.72 0.12
CA GLY A 62 -18.56 -0.63 0.88
C GLY A 62 -19.16 0.72 0.48
N GLY A 63 -20.05 1.25 1.34
CA GLY A 63 -20.75 2.52 1.07
C GLY A 63 -21.67 2.47 -0.16
N ASN A 64 -21.75 3.57 -0.91
CA ASN A 64 -22.64 3.72 -2.08
C ASN A 64 -22.13 3.05 -3.37
N HIS A 65 -21.01 2.32 -3.33
CA HIS A 65 -20.39 1.82 -4.54
C HIS A 65 -19.91 0.38 -4.42
N ASN A 66 -20.53 -0.48 -5.22
CA ASN A 66 -20.11 -1.86 -5.41
C ASN A 66 -18.96 -1.89 -6.40
N HIS A 67 -17.81 -2.43 -6.01
CA HIS A 67 -16.65 -2.55 -6.89
C HIS A 67 -16.02 -3.93 -6.82
N LEU A 68 -15.49 -4.39 -7.95
CA LEU A 68 -14.57 -5.52 -8.00
C LEU A 68 -13.17 -4.99 -7.67
N LEU A 69 -12.49 -5.66 -6.74
CA LEU A 69 -11.13 -5.29 -6.35
C LEU A 69 -10.09 -6.20 -7.00
N TRP A 70 -8.95 -5.61 -7.32
CA TRP A 70 -7.72 -6.33 -7.59
C TRP A 70 -7.06 -6.70 -6.27
N ASN A 71 -6.57 -7.93 -6.23
CA ASN A 71 -5.95 -8.53 -5.08
C ASN A 71 -4.55 -8.93 -5.46
N VAL A 72 -3.58 -8.47 -4.68
CA VAL A 72 -2.21 -8.98 -4.73
C VAL A 72 -1.94 -9.64 -3.41
N TYR A 73 -1.44 -10.87 -3.41
CA TYR A 73 -1.06 -11.55 -2.19
C TYR A 73 0.26 -12.31 -2.35
N THR A 74 1.01 -12.38 -1.26
CA THR A 74 2.17 -13.28 -1.12
C THR A 74 2.25 -13.82 0.30
N HIS A 75 3.01 -14.90 0.49
CA HIS A 75 3.34 -15.43 1.80
C HIS A 75 4.82 -15.24 2.08
N SER A 76 5.15 -14.41 3.08
CA SER A 76 6.54 -14.17 3.44
C SER A 76 6.69 -13.94 4.94
N ARG A 77 7.23 -14.96 5.62
CA ARG A 77 7.62 -14.86 7.03
C ARG A 77 8.68 -13.76 7.22
N LEU A 78 9.65 -13.68 6.32
CA LEU A 78 10.75 -12.71 6.39
C LEU A 78 10.24 -11.27 6.27
N LEU A 79 9.33 -10.99 5.33
CA LEU A 79 8.76 -9.64 5.17
C LEU A 79 7.86 -9.27 6.35
N LYS A 80 7.10 -10.24 6.91
CA LYS A 80 6.33 -10.04 8.15
C LYS A 80 7.24 -9.70 9.34
N GLU A 81 8.28 -10.50 9.58
CA GLU A 81 9.22 -10.32 10.69
C GLU A 81 10.03 -9.03 10.54
N LEU A 82 10.29 -8.57 9.31
CA LEU A 82 10.85 -7.26 9.06
C LEU A 82 9.86 -6.13 9.38
N TYR A 83 8.63 -6.20 8.86
CA TYR A 83 7.68 -5.10 8.91
C TYR A 83 7.07 -4.89 10.31
N LEU A 84 6.70 -5.96 11.03
CA LEU A 84 5.98 -5.84 12.30
C LEU A 84 6.75 -5.03 13.37
N PRO A 85 8.07 -5.20 13.56
CA PRO A 85 8.85 -4.34 14.44
C PRO A 85 8.85 -2.87 13.98
N LEU A 86 9.06 -2.62 12.67
CA LEU A 86 9.08 -1.27 12.11
C LEU A 86 7.74 -0.54 12.32
N ARG A 87 6.63 -1.25 12.15
CA ARG A 87 5.28 -0.70 12.38
C ARG A 87 5.10 -0.16 13.80
N ASN A 88 5.72 -0.80 14.79
CA ASN A 88 5.57 -0.44 16.20
C ASN A 88 6.64 0.56 16.69
N ASN A 89 7.66 0.87 15.87
CA ASN A 89 8.71 1.81 16.21
C ASN A 89 9.05 2.72 15.02
N ILE A 90 8.51 3.94 15.07
CA ILE A 90 8.67 4.94 14.01
C ILE A 90 10.14 5.32 13.77
N GLU A 91 10.99 5.30 14.79
CA GLU A 91 12.40 5.65 14.64
C GLU A 91 13.19 4.52 13.96
N ASP A 92 12.85 3.27 14.23
CA ASP A 92 13.40 2.12 13.48
C ASP A 92 12.91 2.13 12.03
N ALA A 93 11.61 2.42 11.80
CA ALA A 93 11.07 2.59 10.46
C ALA A 93 11.82 3.68 9.68
N LYS A 94 12.00 4.86 10.25
CA LYS A 94 12.77 5.95 9.62
C LYS A 94 14.20 5.54 9.31
N ARG A 95 14.89 4.87 10.24
CA ARG A 95 16.26 4.39 10.02
C ARG A 95 16.33 3.38 8.88
N PHE A 96 15.43 2.40 8.85
CA PHE A 96 15.37 1.39 7.81
C PHE A 96 15.04 1.99 6.43
N ILE A 97 14.05 2.87 6.36
CA ILE A 97 13.68 3.54 5.11
C ILE A 97 14.85 4.40 4.59
N LYS A 98 15.58 5.10 5.47
CA LYS A 98 16.77 5.88 5.07
C LYS A 98 17.94 5.02 4.61
N SER A 99 18.03 3.75 5.02
CA SER A 99 19.09 2.85 4.55
C SER A 99 18.78 2.24 3.18
N CYS A 100 17.55 2.33 2.69
CA CYS A 100 17.17 1.90 1.35
C CYS A 100 17.57 2.95 0.30
N PRO A 101 18.08 2.55 -0.88
CA PRO A 101 18.24 3.45 -2.02
C PRO A 101 16.94 4.17 -2.35
N HIS A 102 16.99 5.50 -2.50
CA HIS A 102 15.81 6.36 -2.71
C HIS A 102 14.66 6.13 -1.71
N GLY A 103 14.94 5.56 -0.53
CA GLY A 103 13.91 4.93 0.29
C GLY A 103 12.82 5.87 0.77
N ALA A 104 13.15 7.13 1.14
CA ALA A 104 12.13 8.11 1.52
C ALA A 104 11.15 8.41 0.38
N ARG A 105 11.65 8.54 -0.86
CA ARG A 105 10.81 8.77 -2.05
C ARG A 105 9.90 7.59 -2.31
N GLU A 106 10.47 6.38 -2.32
CA GLU A 106 9.72 5.15 -2.62
C GLU A 106 8.71 4.81 -1.53
N PHE A 107 9.06 5.01 -0.26
CA PHE A 107 8.12 4.87 0.85
C PHE A 107 6.94 5.83 0.71
N VAL A 108 7.20 7.12 0.44
CA VAL A 108 6.13 8.12 0.25
C VAL A 108 5.29 7.77 -0.97
N ARG A 109 5.89 7.31 -2.07
CA ARG A 109 5.16 6.83 -3.24
C ARG A 109 4.21 5.70 -2.88
N GLY A 110 4.71 4.64 -2.23
CA GLY A 110 3.86 3.50 -1.84
C GLY A 110 2.75 3.89 -0.88
N PHE A 111 3.04 4.77 0.08
CA PHE A 111 2.03 5.28 1.01
C PHE A 111 0.98 6.17 0.32
N TYR A 112 1.41 7.03 -0.62
CA TYR A 112 0.52 7.91 -1.38
C TYR A 112 -0.38 7.14 -2.34
N GLU A 113 0.12 6.11 -3.01
CA GLU A 113 -0.71 5.27 -3.89
C GLU A 113 -1.78 4.48 -3.10
N SER A 114 -1.55 4.22 -1.80
CA SER A 114 -2.57 3.66 -0.89
C SER A 114 -3.59 4.70 -0.40
N GLU A 115 -3.13 5.78 0.22
CA GLU A 115 -3.99 6.69 0.99
C GLU A 115 -4.34 8.00 0.25
N GLY A 116 -3.73 8.23 -0.91
CA GLY A 116 -3.84 9.48 -1.64
C GLY A 116 -5.20 9.64 -2.33
N ASP A 117 -5.83 10.79 -2.12
CA ASP A 117 -6.95 11.26 -2.94
C ASP A 117 -6.50 12.47 -3.77
N TYR A 118 -6.76 12.42 -5.09
CA TYR A 118 -6.54 13.55 -5.99
C TYR A 118 -7.89 14.07 -6.51
N GLY A 119 -8.62 14.76 -5.63
CA GLY A 119 -9.88 15.43 -5.95
C GLY A 119 -9.70 16.90 -6.31
N LYS A 120 -10.18 17.33 -7.49
CA LYS A 120 -10.41 18.76 -7.75
C LYS A 120 -11.70 19.21 -7.04
N HIS A 121 -11.57 19.69 -5.82
CA HIS A 121 -12.70 20.27 -5.09
C HIS A 121 -13.03 21.68 -5.60
N THR A 122 -14.05 21.82 -6.44
CA THR A 122 -14.64 23.12 -6.75
C THR A 122 -15.52 23.57 -5.58
N TYR A 123 -15.01 24.48 -4.75
CA TYR A 123 -15.81 25.16 -3.74
C TYR A 123 -16.77 26.14 -4.42
N LYS A 124 -18.07 25.82 -4.46
CA LYS A 124 -19.11 26.79 -4.83
C LYS A 124 -19.35 27.70 -3.63
N ARG A 125 -18.89 28.95 -3.72
CA ARG A 125 -19.16 30.01 -2.73
C ARG A 125 -20.67 30.28 -2.75
N THR A 126 -21.40 29.83 -1.73
CA THR A 126 -22.80 30.23 -1.53
C THR A 126 -22.80 31.64 -0.96
N GLU A 127 -23.22 32.62 -1.76
CA GLU A 127 -23.60 33.94 -1.27
C GLU A 127 -24.85 33.79 -0.42
N LYS A 128 -24.69 33.53 0.88
CA LYS A 128 -25.77 33.76 1.84
C LYS A 128 -25.98 35.26 1.94
N GLY A 129 -27.10 35.70 1.39
CA GLY A 129 -27.49 37.09 1.24
C GLY A 129 -27.41 37.90 2.53
N ARG A 130 -26.83 39.08 2.41
CA ARG A 130 -27.20 40.23 3.23
C ARG A 130 -28.51 40.78 2.69
N LYS A 131 -29.59 40.63 3.46
CA LYS A 131 -30.70 41.57 3.49
C LYS A 131 -30.80 42.09 4.90
#